data_AF-A0AAV8YSP0-F1
#
_entry.id   AF-A0AAV8YSP0-F1
#
_cell.length_a   1.000
_cell.length_b   1.000
_cell.length_c   1.000
_cell.angle_alpha   90.00
_cell.angle_beta   90.00
_cell.angle_gamma   90.00
#
_symmetry.space_group_name_H-M   'P 1'
#
loop_
_entity.id
_entity.type
_entity.pdbx_description
1 polymer ?
#
loop_
_entity_poly.entity_id
_entity_poly.type
_entity_poly.pdbx_seq_one_letter_code
_entity_poly.pdbx_strand_id
1 'polypeptide(L)'
;MTCECSDQYCEDQKQRSEICRPQVMRSMNEPIVPCRVAQWICAADALCSTALDYYNRYCKAMFHGKKCTPRCHNSINILRRQEKAAKLTTCKCDGLEDYDCYAIQRNMDKLCFHKHSRHHNKTHVLKNEEEVPTVLLSSGDKLVTSWAVLFSIILALVT
;
A
#
# COMPACT_ATOMS: atom_id res chain seq x y z
N MET A 1 27.95 9.97 9.94
CA MET A 1 29.12 9.66 9.10
C MET A 1 30.02 10.88 9.03
N THR A 2 31.20 10.77 9.63
CA THR A 2 32.31 11.72 9.54
C THR A 2 33.32 11.11 8.58
N CYS A 3 33.67 11.82 7.50
CA CYS A 3 34.69 11.38 6.56
C CYS A 3 36.00 12.14 6.82
N GLU A 4 37.11 11.41 6.82
CA GLU A 4 38.47 11.93 6.89
C GLU A 4 39.04 12.01 5.47
N CYS A 5 39.68 13.12 5.13
CA CYS A 5 40.21 13.38 3.79
C CYS A 5 41.71 13.09 3.73
N SER A 6 42.15 12.51 2.61
CA SER A 6 43.56 12.15 2.36
C SER A 6 44.34 13.21 1.56
N ASP A 7 43.66 14.14 0.90
CA ASP A 7 44.27 15.15 0.02
C ASP A 7 43.46 16.47 0.00
N GLN A 8 44.06 17.51 -0.61
CA GLN A 8 43.43 18.84 -0.72
C GLN A 8 42.16 18.82 -1.58
N TYR A 9 42.09 17.96 -2.60
CA TYR A 9 40.90 17.87 -3.44
C TYR A 9 39.68 17.40 -2.63
N CYS A 10 39.85 16.40 -1.77
CA CYS A 10 38.83 15.94 -0.84
C CYS A 10 38.39 17.04 0.14
N GLU A 11 39.35 17.77 0.72
CA GLU A 11 39.04 18.86 1.66
C GLU A 11 38.22 19.98 1.00
N ASP A 12 38.59 20.36 -0.23
CA ASP A 12 37.84 21.35 -1.00
C ASP A 12 36.41 20.88 -1.30
N GLN A 13 36.22 19.61 -1.66
CA GLN A 13 34.88 19.06 -1.90
C GLN A 13 34.05 18.99 -0.61
N LYS A 14 34.69 18.57 0.48
CA LYS A 14 34.06 18.52 1.81
C LYS A 14 33.56 19.91 2.18
N GLN A 15 34.43 20.93 2.15
CA GLN A 15 34.06 22.31 2.49
C GLN A 15 32.88 22.83 1.66
N ARG A 16 32.88 22.58 0.34
CA ARG A 16 31.77 23.00 -0.55
C ARG A 16 30.45 22.30 -0.19
N SER A 17 30.50 21.02 0.16
CA SER A 17 29.31 20.24 0.53
C SER A 17 28.74 20.60 1.91
N GLU A 18 29.59 21.02 2.86
CA GLU A 18 29.19 21.33 4.23
C GLU A 18 28.21 22.52 4.32
N ILE A 19 28.22 23.44 3.34
CA ILE A 19 27.28 24.58 3.27
C ILE A 19 25.82 24.10 3.22
N CYS A 20 25.53 23.08 2.41
CA CYS A 20 24.18 22.56 2.22
C CYS A 20 23.83 21.45 3.21
N ARG A 21 24.83 20.82 3.84
CA ARG A 21 24.66 19.68 4.74
C ARG A 21 23.61 19.88 5.84
N PRO A 22 23.60 20.97 6.65
CA PRO A 22 22.62 21.10 7.73
C PRO A 22 21.19 21.15 7.21
N GLN A 23 20.96 21.79 6.06
CA GLN A 23 19.64 21.89 5.44
C GLN A 23 19.19 20.53 4.90
N VAL A 24 20.06 19.84 4.17
CA VAL A 24 19.77 18.50 3.62
C VAL A 24 19.47 17.51 4.74
N MET A 25 20.29 17.48 5.80
CA MET A 25 20.07 16.60 6.95
C MET A 25 18.76 16.89 7.66
N ARG A 26 18.38 18.16 7.80
CA ARG A 26 17.08 18.54 8.37
C ARG A 26 15.93 17.97 7.54
N SER A 27 15.95 18.18 6.22
CA SER A 27 14.92 17.67 5.31
C SER A 27 14.85 16.14 5.27
N MET A 28 16.00 15.44 5.32
CA MET A 28 16.03 13.97 5.35
C MET A 28 15.45 13.38 6.65
N ASN A 29 15.60 14.11 7.76
CA ASN A 29 15.10 13.69 9.07
C ASN A 29 13.61 13.98 9.29
N GLU A 30 12.97 14.76 8.41
CA GLU A 30 11.53 15.00 8.49
C GLU A 30 10.76 13.68 8.36
N PRO A 31 9.68 13.46 9.14
CA PRO A 31 8.93 12.20 9.11
C PRO A 31 8.33 11.93 7.73
N ILE A 32 7.84 12.99 7.08
CA ILE A 32 7.19 12.97 5.77
C ILE A 32 7.93 13.97 4.88
N VAL A 33 8.37 13.52 3.71
CA VAL A 33 9.07 14.34 2.72
C VAL A 33 8.31 14.32 1.39
N PRO A 34 8.61 15.24 0.46
CA PRO A 34 8.07 15.15 -0.89
C PRO A 34 8.50 13.87 -1.60
N CYS A 35 7.66 13.34 -2.49
CA CYS A 35 7.93 12.06 -3.15
C CYS A 35 9.18 12.08 -4.04
N ARG A 36 9.48 13.20 -4.72
CA ARG A 36 10.78 13.35 -5.41
C ARG A 36 11.96 13.21 -4.43
N VAL A 37 11.86 13.82 -3.24
CA VAL A 37 12.94 13.78 -2.23
C VAL A 37 13.11 12.36 -1.70
N ALA A 38 12.00 11.64 -1.45
CA ALA A 38 12.06 10.23 -1.10
C ALA A 38 12.73 9.37 -2.19
N GLN A 39 12.50 9.67 -3.47
CA GLN A 39 13.21 9.01 -4.57
C GLN A 39 14.70 9.32 -4.57
N TRP A 40 15.09 10.59 -4.32
CA TRP A 40 16.50 10.98 -4.19
C TRP A 40 17.21 10.26 -3.03
N ILE A 41 16.54 10.15 -1.87
CA ILE A 41 17.08 9.41 -0.71
C ILE A 41 17.35 7.94 -1.08
N CYS A 42 16.43 7.31 -1.81
CA CYS A 42 16.61 5.94 -2.26
C CYS A 42 17.69 5.83 -3.36
N ALA A 43 17.72 6.74 -4.32
CA ALA A 43 18.68 6.72 -5.41
C ALA A 43 20.14 6.90 -4.95
N ALA A 44 20.36 7.54 -3.79
CA ALA A 44 21.67 7.70 -3.18
C ALA A 44 22.27 6.38 -2.65
N ASP A 45 21.45 5.34 -2.45
CA ASP A 45 21.89 4.00 -2.05
C ASP A 45 21.85 3.04 -3.25
N ALA A 46 22.92 2.29 -3.49
CA ALA A 46 23.06 1.46 -4.70
C ALA A 46 21.99 0.33 -4.79
N LEU A 47 21.66 -0.31 -3.67
CA LEU A 47 20.68 -1.39 -3.62
C LEU A 47 19.27 -0.83 -3.80
N CYS A 48 18.97 0.29 -3.13
CA CYS A 48 17.70 0.96 -3.26
C CYS A 48 17.47 1.53 -4.66
N SER A 49 18.49 2.16 -5.24
CA SER A 49 18.50 2.64 -6.62
C SER A 49 18.16 1.53 -7.62
N THR A 50 18.76 0.34 -7.47
CA THR A 50 18.45 -0.83 -8.29
C THR A 50 17.00 -1.28 -8.12
N ALA A 51 16.49 -1.32 -6.88
CA ALA A 51 15.10 -1.66 -6.61
C ALA A 51 14.12 -0.63 -7.19
N LEU A 52 14.47 0.65 -7.16
CA LEU A 52 13.70 1.75 -7.73
C LEU A 52 13.66 1.67 -9.27
N ASP A 53 14.75 1.27 -9.91
CA ASP A 53 14.77 1.00 -11.35
C ASP A 53 13.82 -0.16 -11.72
N TYR A 54 13.82 -1.26 -10.97
CA TYR A 54 12.86 -2.35 -11.19
C TYR A 54 11.41 -1.88 -11.07
N TYR A 55 11.12 -1.09 -10.04
CA TYR A 55 9.83 -0.46 -9.87
C TYR A 55 9.43 0.37 -11.11
N ASN A 56 10.28 1.29 -11.53
CA ASN A 56 10.02 2.16 -12.68
C ASN A 56 9.88 1.38 -13.99
N ARG A 57 10.68 0.34 -14.19
CA ARG A 57 10.67 -0.48 -15.41
C ARG A 57 9.42 -1.35 -15.50
N TYR A 58 9.04 -2.02 -14.41
CA TYR A 58 8.01 -3.07 -14.45
C TYR A 58 6.61 -2.57 -14.09
N CYS A 59 6.49 -1.39 -13.47
CA CYS A 59 5.21 -0.82 -13.06
C CYS A 59 4.61 0.22 -14.02
N LYS A 60 5.19 0.42 -15.21
CA LYS A 60 4.66 1.38 -16.21
C LYS A 60 3.16 1.20 -16.48
N ALA A 61 2.67 -0.02 -16.63
CA ALA A 61 1.24 -0.28 -16.84
C ALA A 61 0.37 0.14 -15.65
N MET A 62 0.89 0.02 -14.43
CA MET A 62 0.22 0.47 -13.21
C MET A 62 0.23 2.00 -13.13
N PHE A 63 1.33 2.67 -13.49
CA PHE A 63 1.39 4.14 -13.52
C PHE A 63 0.29 4.74 -14.40
N HIS A 64 0.01 4.11 -15.54
CA HIS A 64 -1.07 4.50 -16.46
C HIS A 64 -2.46 3.96 -16.08
N GLY A 65 -2.63 3.40 -14.88
CA GLY A 65 -3.92 2.96 -14.37
C GLY A 65 -4.48 1.67 -15.01
N LYS A 66 -3.65 0.86 -15.69
CA LYS A 66 -4.11 -0.33 -16.42
C LYS A 66 -4.22 -1.57 -15.52
N LYS A 67 -3.09 -2.04 -15.00
CA LYS A 67 -3.03 -3.25 -14.15
C LYS A 67 -1.77 -3.30 -13.30
N CYS A 68 -1.85 -3.95 -12.14
CA CYS A 68 -0.69 -4.39 -11.39
C CYS A 68 -0.26 -5.78 -11.87
N THR A 69 0.85 -5.86 -12.60
CA THR A 69 1.37 -7.17 -13.04
C THR A 69 2.05 -7.89 -11.86
N PRO A 70 2.17 -9.23 -11.87
CA PRO A 70 2.95 -9.94 -10.86
C PRO A 70 4.38 -9.44 -10.76
N ARG A 71 4.99 -9.07 -11.90
CA ARG A 71 6.33 -8.48 -11.95
C ARG A 71 6.39 -7.12 -11.26
N CYS A 72 5.44 -6.23 -11.54
CA CYS A 72 5.33 -4.95 -10.83
C CYS A 72 5.13 -5.15 -9.32
N HIS A 73 4.19 -6.01 -8.93
CA HIS A 73 3.93 -6.32 -7.53
C HIS A 73 5.19 -6.82 -6.80
N ASN A 74 5.95 -7.73 -7.44
CA ASN A 74 7.23 -8.18 -6.91
C ASN A 74 8.25 -7.03 -6.78
N SER A 75 8.35 -6.15 -7.78
CA SER A 75 9.24 -4.98 -7.72
C SER A 75 8.89 -4.03 -6.58
N ILE A 76 7.61 -3.81 -6.31
CA ILE A 76 7.17 -3.00 -5.16
C ILE A 76 7.60 -3.66 -3.84
N ASN A 77 7.48 -4.99 -3.73
CA ASN A 77 7.91 -5.72 -2.54
C ASN A 77 9.43 -5.67 -2.33
N ILE A 78 10.22 -5.76 -3.41
CA ILE A 78 11.68 -5.59 -3.35
C ILE A 78 12.03 -4.17 -2.89
N LEU A 79 11.38 -3.16 -3.46
CA LEU A 79 11.61 -1.76 -3.10
C LEU A 79 11.26 -1.48 -1.64
N ARG A 80 10.12 -1.97 -1.14
CA ARG A 80 9.68 -1.78 0.25
C ARG A 80 10.59 -2.43 1.29
N ARG A 81 11.44 -3.40 0.91
CA ARG A 81 12.43 -4.02 1.81
C ARG A 81 13.69 -3.17 1.98
N GLN A 82 13.91 -2.17 1.14
CA GLN A 82 15.09 -1.32 1.23
C GLN A 82 14.89 -0.30 2.36
N GLU A 83 15.84 -0.23 3.30
CA GLU A 83 15.78 0.72 4.41
C GLU A 83 15.67 2.17 3.89
N LYS A 84 16.43 2.49 2.84
CA LYS A 84 16.44 3.83 2.21
C LYS A 84 15.19 4.13 1.37
N ALA A 85 14.32 3.15 1.15
CA ALA A 85 13.01 3.35 0.54
C ALA A 85 11.90 3.66 1.57
N ALA A 86 12.19 3.66 2.88
CA ALA A 86 11.16 3.83 3.91
C ALA A 86 10.29 5.07 3.66
N LYS A 87 10.91 6.19 3.28
CA LYS A 87 10.22 7.45 2.97
C LYS A 87 9.30 7.38 1.74
N LEU A 88 9.54 6.48 0.79
CA LEU A 88 8.67 6.31 -0.39
C LEU A 88 7.28 5.79 -0.02
N THR A 89 7.13 5.16 1.15
CA THR A 89 5.84 4.63 1.60
C THR A 89 4.91 5.70 2.19
N THR A 90 5.47 6.79 2.71
CA THR A 90 4.73 7.84 3.42
C THR A 90 4.88 9.23 2.78
N CYS A 91 5.59 9.33 1.66
CA CYS A 91 5.83 10.61 1.00
C CYS A 91 4.53 11.29 0.53
N LYS A 92 4.56 12.62 0.44
CA LYS A 92 3.48 13.42 -0.14
C LYS A 92 3.90 13.97 -1.48
N CYS A 93 3.00 13.95 -2.46
CA CYS A 93 3.19 14.68 -3.70
C CYS A 93 3.06 16.18 -3.41
N ASP A 94 3.95 17.00 -3.95
CA ASP A 94 3.88 18.46 -3.84
C ASP A 94 3.72 19.17 -5.20
N GLY A 95 3.63 18.40 -6.29
CA GLY A 95 3.37 18.92 -7.63
C GLY A 95 4.60 19.40 -8.36
N LEU A 96 5.79 19.25 -7.78
CA LEU A 96 7.07 19.57 -8.43
C LEU A 96 7.71 18.35 -9.10
N GLU A 97 7.03 17.20 -9.09
CA GLU A 97 7.44 16.00 -9.81
C GLU A 97 7.29 16.15 -11.34
N ASP A 98 8.15 15.48 -12.10
CA ASP A 98 8.07 15.36 -13.56
C ASP A 98 7.09 14.27 -14.03
N TYR A 99 6.36 13.67 -13.10
CA TYR A 99 5.35 12.63 -13.32
C TYR A 99 4.08 12.91 -12.50
N ASP A 100 2.96 12.28 -12.90
CA ASP A 100 1.70 12.38 -12.15
C ASP A 100 1.75 11.55 -10.86
N CYS A 101 2.31 12.15 -9.82
CA CYS A 101 2.54 11.52 -8.52
C CYS A 101 1.23 11.04 -7.88
N TYR A 102 0.18 11.86 -7.91
CA TYR A 102 -1.12 11.51 -7.33
C TYR A 102 -1.78 10.36 -8.07
N ALA A 103 -1.74 10.36 -9.41
CA ALA A 103 -2.28 9.24 -10.18
C ALA A 103 -1.51 7.94 -9.89
N ILE A 104 -0.18 7.98 -9.80
CA ILE A 104 0.63 6.81 -9.46
C ILE A 104 0.26 6.27 -8.07
N GLN A 105 0.19 7.13 -7.03
CA GLN A 105 -0.19 6.70 -5.68
C GLN A 105 -1.59 6.07 -5.65
N ARG A 106 -2.57 6.72 -6.29
CA ARG A 106 -3.95 6.22 -6.40
C ARG A 106 -4.01 4.88 -7.15
N ASN A 107 -3.33 4.78 -8.29
CA ASN A 107 -3.31 3.57 -9.11
C ASN A 107 -2.63 2.43 -8.38
N MET A 108 -1.56 2.71 -7.65
CA MET A 108 -0.85 1.74 -6.82
C MET A 108 -1.79 1.12 -5.78
N ASP A 109 -2.45 1.97 -4.99
CA ASP A 109 -3.37 1.51 -3.97
C ASP A 109 -4.50 0.66 -4.60
N LYS A 110 -5.17 1.21 -5.63
CA LYS A 110 -6.30 0.58 -6.30
C LYS A 110 -5.94 -0.74 -6.99
N LEU A 111 -4.80 -0.83 -7.67
CA LEU A 111 -4.48 -1.94 -8.56
C LEU A 111 -3.60 -3.00 -7.90
N CYS A 112 -2.77 -2.64 -6.93
CA CYS A 112 -1.81 -3.54 -6.31
C CYS A 112 -2.19 -3.97 -4.88
N PHE A 113 -2.95 -3.16 -4.15
CA PHE A 113 -3.20 -3.38 -2.71
C PHE A 113 -4.67 -3.40 -2.32
N HIS A 114 -5.57 -2.90 -3.16
CA HIS A 114 -7.00 -3.02 -2.94
C HIS A 114 -7.39 -4.50 -2.98
N LYS A 115 -7.95 -4.97 -1.86
CA LYS A 115 -8.51 -6.31 -1.74
C LYS A 115 -9.60 -6.45 -2.79
N HIS A 116 -9.36 -7.25 -3.82
CA HIS A 116 -10.45 -8.06 -4.34
C HIS A 116 -10.92 -8.89 -3.15
N SER A 117 -12.03 -8.49 -2.52
CA SER A 117 -12.91 -9.47 -1.89
C SER A 117 -13.12 -10.53 -2.94
N ARG A 118 -12.36 -11.62 -2.85
CA ARG A 118 -12.58 -12.79 -3.66
C ARG A 118 -13.99 -13.23 -3.29
N HIS A 119 -14.96 -12.87 -4.13
CA HIS A 119 -15.88 -13.89 -4.61
C HIS A 119 -14.99 -15.00 -5.18
N HIS A 120 -14.51 -15.85 -4.27
CA HIS A 120 -14.11 -17.19 -4.62
C HIS A 120 -15.32 -17.74 -5.34
N ASN A 121 -15.13 -18.03 -6.62
CA ASN A 121 -16.05 -18.77 -7.46
C ASN A 121 -16.75 -19.82 -6.59
N LYS A 122 -18.06 -19.67 -6.39
CA LYS A 122 -18.90 -20.81 -6.07
C LYS A 122 -18.74 -21.75 -7.26
N THR A 123 -17.84 -22.72 -7.12
CA THR A 123 -17.96 -23.94 -7.91
C THR A 123 -19.35 -24.45 -7.61
N HIS A 124 -20.20 -24.48 -8.63
CA HIS A 124 -21.50 -25.13 -8.58
C HIS A 124 -21.21 -26.63 -8.40
N VAL A 125 -21.01 -27.06 -7.15
CA VAL A 125 -20.97 -28.48 -6.81
C VAL A 125 -22.40 -28.96 -7.02
N LEU A 126 -22.62 -29.73 -8.09
CA LEU A 126 -23.81 -30.54 -8.26
C LEU A 126 -23.99 -31.33 -6.96
N LYS A 127 -25.09 -31.08 -6.24
CA LYS A 127 -25.56 -31.98 -5.20
C LYS A 127 -25.92 -33.29 -5.89
N ASN A 128 -25.12 -34.33 -5.68
CA ASN A 128 -25.63 -35.68 -5.80
C ASN A 128 -26.42 -35.96 -4.53
N GLU A 129 -27.70 -36.27 -4.71
CA GLU A 129 -28.51 -36.96 -3.72
C GLU A 129 -27.83 -38.27 -3.35
N GLU A 130 -27.58 -38.44 -2.06
CA GLU A 130 -27.36 -39.76 -1.48
C GLU A 130 -28.18 -39.83 -0.19
N GLU A 131 -28.94 -40.91 -0.12
CA GLU A 131 -30.08 -41.15 0.75
C GLU A 131 -29.62 -41.84 2.06
N VAL A 132 -30.20 -41.40 3.20
CA VAL A 132 -30.44 -42.16 4.48
C VAL A 132 -29.23 -42.41 5.42
N PRO A 133 -29.36 -42.54 6.78
CA PRO A 133 -30.51 -42.42 7.69
C PRO A 133 -30.40 -41.39 8.84
N THR A 134 -31.57 -41.11 9.39
CA THR A 134 -31.92 -40.38 10.61
C THR A 134 -31.28 -40.91 11.89
N VAL A 135 -30.67 -40.03 12.70
CA VAL A 135 -30.63 -40.16 14.18
C VAL A 135 -30.69 -38.76 14.83
N LEU A 136 -31.46 -38.71 15.92
CA LEU A 136 -32.00 -37.55 16.64
C LEU A 136 -31.03 -36.84 17.60
N LEU A 137 -31.47 -35.63 18.02
CA LEU A 137 -31.05 -34.77 19.16
C LEU A 137 -29.77 -33.95 18.93
N SER A 138 -29.69 -32.64 19.22
CA SER A 138 -30.29 -31.86 20.30
C SER A 138 -30.19 -30.35 20.00
N SER A 139 -31.30 -29.64 20.27
CA SER A 139 -31.45 -28.30 20.87
C SER A 139 -30.45 -27.18 20.61
N GLY A 140 -30.96 -26.06 20.06
CA GLY A 140 -30.31 -24.75 20.04
C GLY A 140 -31.28 -23.67 19.57
N ASP A 141 -31.95 -23.03 20.52
CA ASP A 141 -33.03 -22.05 20.33
C ASP A 141 -32.69 -20.91 19.35
N LYS A 142 -33.58 -20.69 18.37
CA LYS A 142 -33.67 -19.43 17.62
C LYS A 142 -34.93 -18.72 18.09
N LEU A 143 -34.73 -17.62 18.80
CA LEU A 143 -35.78 -16.69 19.23
C LEU A 143 -36.55 -16.17 18.00
N VAL A 144 -37.73 -16.74 17.75
CA VAL A 144 -38.68 -16.25 16.73
C VAL A 144 -39.47 -15.12 17.35
N THR A 145 -39.24 -13.89 16.87
CA THR A 145 -40.08 -12.75 17.23
C THR A 145 -41.45 -12.91 16.57
N SER A 146 -42.42 -13.31 17.39
CA SER A 146 -43.82 -13.49 16.98
C SER A 146 -44.44 -12.17 16.53
N TRP A 147 -45.01 -12.15 15.31
CA TRP A 147 -45.70 -11.01 14.72
C TRP A 147 -46.95 -10.55 15.50
N ALA A 148 -47.37 -11.31 16.52
CA ALA A 148 -48.45 -10.91 17.43
C ALA A 148 -48.09 -9.66 18.27
N VAL A 149 -46.81 -9.36 18.49
CA VAL A 149 -46.41 -8.19 19.29
C VAL A 149 -46.49 -6.88 18.48
N LEU A 150 -46.36 -6.95 17.15
CA LEU A 150 -46.46 -5.78 16.27
C LEU A 150 -47.90 -5.29 16.11
N PHE A 151 -48.90 -6.18 16.21
CA PHE A 151 -50.31 -5.80 16.06
C PHE A 151 -50.90 -5.10 17.30
N SER A 152 -50.36 -5.34 18.49
CA SER A 152 -50.83 -4.69 19.73
C SER A 152 -50.40 -3.23 19.87
N ILE A 153 -49.36 -2.79 19.14
CA ILE A 153 -48.88 -1.39 19.18
C ILE A 153 -49.75 -0.48 18.30
N ILE A 154 -50.36 -1.01 17.23
CA ILE A 154 -51.15 -0.21 16.28
C ILE A 154 -52.53 0.17 16.85
N LEU A 155 -53.08 -0.60 17.79
CA LEU A 155 -54.39 -0.30 18.39
C LEU A 155 -54.36 0.83 19.43
N ALA A 156 -53.19 1.27 19.89
CA ALA A 156 -53.04 2.33 20.90
C ALA A 156 -52.84 3.74 20.32
N LEU A 157 -52.80 3.88 18.98
CA LEU A 157 -52.62 5.17 18.29
C LEU A 157 -53.89 5.68 17.60
N VAL A 158 -55.01 4.96 17.75
CA VAL A 158 -56.34 5.38 17.24
C VAL A 158 -57.36 5.29 18.37
N THR A 159 -57.13 6.08 19.42
CA THR A 159 -58.16 6.59 20.35
C THR A 159 -57.73 7.96 20.83
#